data_AF-A0A0Q7J0B6-F1
#
_entry.id   AF-A0A0Q7J0B6-F1
#
_cell.length_a   1.000
_cell.length_b   1.000
_cell.length_c   1.000
_cell.angle_alpha   90.00
_cell.angle_beta   90.00
_cell.angle_gamma   90.00
#
_symmetry.space_group_name_H-M   'P 1'
#
loop_
_entity.id
_entity.type
_entity.pdbx_description
1 polymer ?
#
loop_
_entity_poly.entity_id
_entity_poly.type
_entity_poly.pdbx_seq_one_letter_code
_entity_poly.pdbx_strand_id
1 'polypeptide(L)'
;METMTMLIDKQVELSFSGMQQPLKGVLLEVGSDLIVIYNEFHFYYIPIIHLQYLKLDTYASSSIDPPTEYPFDLQSTSISYRKMLMSAKGMFVEIYITGNQSIHGYLTHIMNDYFAFHSPVFHTMFISMKHVKYVIPYHPNTTPYSMKMEHFLVQPSQVTFSRTFDQQLKKLESQFVVLDLGENPSKIGVLHKADHPFLELHTASGKSILHSEHVKTIHLPSARKGDSFGGRIF
;
A
#
# COMPACT_ATOMS: atom_id res chain seq x y z
N MET A 1 18.71 -16.11 2.37
CA MET A 1 19.01 -14.91 1.56
C MET A 1 20.15 -15.14 0.58
N GLU A 2 21.25 -15.80 0.97
CA GLU A 2 22.39 -16.11 0.07
C GLU A 2 21.99 -16.81 -1.25
N THR A 3 20.98 -17.68 -1.23
CA THR A 3 20.49 -18.34 -2.46
C THR A 3 19.82 -17.37 -3.44
N MET A 4 19.15 -16.32 -2.94
CA MET A 4 18.49 -15.31 -3.80
C MET A 4 19.49 -14.29 -4.33
N THR A 5 20.53 -13.94 -3.57
CA THR A 5 21.56 -13.00 -4.02
C THR A 5 22.33 -13.52 -5.23
N MET A 6 22.39 -14.83 -5.44
CA MET A 6 22.95 -15.45 -6.66
C MET A 6 22.14 -15.18 -7.94
N LEU A 7 20.92 -14.64 -7.80
CA LEU A 7 20.03 -14.28 -8.90
C LEU A 7 20.04 -12.77 -9.21
N ILE A 8 20.81 -11.96 -8.48
CA ILE A 8 20.94 -10.53 -8.76
C ILE A 8 21.53 -10.35 -10.17
N ASP A 9 21.06 -9.31 -10.87
CA ASP A 9 21.33 -8.97 -12.27
C ASP A 9 20.89 -10.03 -13.29
N LYS A 10 20.09 -11.02 -12.87
CA LYS A 10 19.51 -12.02 -13.76
C LYS A 10 18.04 -11.75 -13.99
N GLN A 11 17.57 -12.13 -15.17
CA GLN A 11 16.14 -12.20 -15.46
C GLN A 11 15.51 -13.36 -14.69
N VAL A 12 14.43 -13.02 -13.99
CA VAL A 12 13.71 -13.89 -13.09
C VAL A 12 12.22 -13.79 -13.33
N GLU A 13 11.52 -14.86 -12.97
CA GLU A 13 10.07 -14.91 -12.84
C GLU A 13 9.73 -15.15 -11.37
N LEU A 14 8.76 -14.38 -10.86
CA LEU A 14 8.29 -14.51 -9.48
C LEU A 14 6.77 -14.45 -9.39
N SER A 15 6.24 -15.06 -8.34
CA SER A 15 4.84 -14.94 -7.96
C SER A 15 4.73 -14.46 -6.52
N PHE A 16 3.73 -13.65 -6.24
CA PHE A 16 3.33 -13.28 -4.89
C PHE A 16 1.82 -13.39 -4.72
N SER A 17 1.39 -13.49 -3.47
CA SER A 17 -0.03 -13.64 -3.12
C SER A 17 -0.91 -12.56 -3.77
N GLY A 18 -1.95 -12.97 -4.49
CA GLY A 18 -2.92 -12.07 -5.14
C GLY A 18 -2.64 -11.82 -6.63
N MET A 19 -1.47 -12.17 -7.15
CA MET A 19 -1.15 -12.01 -8.57
C MET A 19 -1.72 -13.17 -9.40
N GLN A 20 -2.36 -12.86 -10.54
CA GLN A 20 -2.91 -13.88 -11.45
C GLN A 20 -1.86 -14.48 -12.39
N GLN A 21 -0.86 -13.68 -12.77
CA GLN A 21 0.23 -14.08 -13.64
C GLN A 21 1.57 -13.76 -12.99
N PRO A 22 2.62 -14.54 -13.24
CA PRO A 22 3.95 -14.26 -12.69
C PRO A 22 4.51 -12.93 -13.20
N LEU A 23 5.19 -12.19 -12.33
CA LEU A 23 5.96 -11.01 -12.70
C LEU A 23 7.32 -11.44 -13.24
N LYS A 24 7.71 -10.88 -14.38
CA LYS A 24 9.03 -11.08 -15.00
C LYS A 24 9.83 -9.80 -14.95
N GLY A 25 11.14 -9.90 -14.72
CA GLY A 25 12.04 -8.75 -14.69
C GLY A 25 13.46 -9.13 -14.26
N VAL A 26 14.34 -8.14 -14.15
CA VAL A 26 15.68 -8.30 -13.60
C VAL A 26 15.63 -8.11 -12.08
N LEU A 27 16.22 -9.03 -11.33
CA LEU A 27 16.41 -8.87 -9.88
C LEU A 27 17.55 -7.89 -9.61
N LEU A 28 17.24 -6.71 -9.11
CA LEU A 28 18.23 -5.66 -8.88
C LEU A 28 18.81 -5.70 -7.46
N GLU A 29 17.98 -6.03 -6.46
CA GLU A 29 18.42 -6.03 -5.07
C GLU A 29 17.62 -7.04 -4.23
N VAL A 30 18.30 -7.64 -3.25
CA VAL A 30 17.71 -8.47 -2.19
C VAL A 30 18.08 -7.86 -0.85
N GLY A 31 17.11 -7.20 -0.23
CA GLY A 31 17.18 -6.66 1.12
C GLY A 31 16.81 -7.70 2.19
N SER A 32 16.76 -7.26 3.45
CA SER A 32 16.41 -8.15 4.58
C SER A 32 14.96 -8.66 4.56
N ASP A 33 14.06 -7.84 4.03
CA ASP A 33 12.59 -8.06 4.05
C ASP A 33 11.91 -7.57 2.75
N LEU A 34 12.70 -7.21 1.73
CA LEU A 34 12.25 -6.61 0.48
C LEU A 34 13.11 -7.10 -0.69
N ILE A 35 12.53 -7.26 -1.87
CA ILE A 35 13.27 -7.40 -3.14
C ILE A 35 12.89 -6.31 -4.13
N VAL A 36 13.80 -6.01 -5.05
CA VAL A 36 13.60 -5.02 -6.12
C VAL A 36 13.70 -5.69 -7.48
N ILE A 37 12.64 -5.56 -8.29
CA ILE A 37 12.54 -6.16 -9.62
C ILE A 37 12.27 -5.06 -10.63
N TYR A 38 12.95 -5.10 -11.77
CA TYR A 38 12.73 -4.15 -12.87
C TYR A 38 12.26 -4.86 -14.14
N ASN A 39 11.15 -4.40 -14.71
CA ASN A 39 10.51 -5.02 -15.89
C ASN A 39 10.54 -4.12 -17.14
N GLU A 40 11.62 -3.38 -17.36
CA GLU A 40 11.80 -2.36 -18.42
C GLU A 40 11.05 -1.04 -18.21
N PHE A 41 9.94 -1.06 -17.47
CA PHE A 41 9.12 0.14 -17.27
C PHE A 41 9.07 0.59 -15.83
N HIS A 42 9.04 -0.36 -14.89
CA HIS A 42 8.76 -0.08 -13.50
C HIS A 42 9.71 -0.81 -12.56
N PHE A 43 9.99 -0.16 -11.43
CA PHE A 43 10.65 -0.76 -10.28
C PHE A 43 9.61 -1.29 -9.30
N TYR A 44 9.57 -2.60 -9.12
CA TYR A 44 8.70 -3.25 -8.15
C TYR A 44 9.46 -3.48 -6.85
N TYR A 45 9.02 -2.82 -5.79
CA TYR A 45 9.49 -3.07 -4.44
C TYR A 45 8.53 -4.03 -3.75
N ILE A 46 8.94 -5.28 -3.54
CA ILE A 46 8.07 -6.39 -3.12
C ILE A 46 8.50 -6.90 -1.74
N PRO A 47 7.64 -6.82 -0.70
CA PRO A 47 7.93 -7.43 0.59
C PRO A 47 8.07 -8.95 0.49
N ILE A 48 9.18 -9.49 1.00
CA ILE A 48 9.53 -10.92 0.88
C ILE A 48 8.44 -11.83 1.48
N ILE A 49 7.74 -11.36 2.51
CA ILE A 49 6.65 -12.11 3.17
C ILE A 49 5.51 -12.51 2.23
N HIS A 50 5.39 -11.86 1.06
CA HIS A 50 4.37 -12.20 0.05
C HIS A 50 4.90 -13.04 -1.10
N LEU A 51 6.23 -13.20 -1.22
CA LEU A 51 6.87 -13.99 -2.26
C LEU A 51 6.52 -15.47 -2.09
N GLN A 52 5.92 -16.07 -3.12
CA GLN A 52 5.60 -17.49 -3.15
C GLN A 52 6.73 -18.30 -3.77
N TYR A 53 7.26 -17.81 -4.89
CA TYR A 53 8.45 -18.37 -5.52
C TYR A 53 9.19 -17.30 -6.33
N LEU A 54 10.47 -17.55 -6.56
CA LEU A 54 11.36 -16.81 -7.44
C LEU A 54 12.22 -17.85 -8.18
N LYS A 55 12.30 -17.76 -9.50
CA LYS A 55 13.13 -18.64 -10.33
C LYS A 55 13.77 -17.85 -11.47
N LEU A 56 14.85 -18.38 -12.03
CA LEU A 56 15.46 -17.83 -13.24
C LEU A 56 14.48 -17.99 -14.42
N ASP A 57 14.34 -16.95 -15.25
CA ASP A 57 13.56 -17.05 -16.49
C ASP A 57 14.44 -17.62 -17.61
N THR A 58 14.41 -18.95 -17.76
CA THR A 58 15.20 -19.66 -18.79
C THR A 58 14.64 -19.46 -20.20
N TYR A 59 13.46 -18.86 -20.36
CA TYR A 59 12.78 -18.69 -21.63
C TYR A 59 12.63 -17.22 -22.03
N ALA A 60 13.40 -16.32 -21.41
CA ALA A 60 13.37 -14.91 -21.76
C ALA A 60 13.74 -14.73 -23.24
N SER A 61 12.79 -14.23 -24.03
CA SER A 61 12.95 -14.03 -25.48
C SER A 61 13.78 -12.80 -25.83
N SER A 62 14.00 -11.91 -24.87
CA SER A 62 14.75 -10.65 -24.99
C SER A 62 15.45 -10.32 -23.68
N SER A 63 16.64 -9.75 -23.78
CA SER A 63 17.38 -9.23 -22.61
C SER A 63 16.79 -7.90 -22.19
N ILE A 64 16.49 -7.77 -20.89
CA ILE A 64 16.09 -6.51 -20.25
C ILE A 64 17.38 -5.80 -19.88
N ASP A 65 17.60 -4.63 -20.47
CA ASP A 65 18.75 -3.80 -20.12
C ASP A 65 18.61 -3.28 -18.68
N PRO A 66 19.72 -3.21 -17.93
CA PRO A 66 19.69 -2.62 -16.59
C PRO A 66 19.29 -1.14 -16.67
N PRO A 67 18.52 -0.64 -15.68
CA PRO A 67 18.14 0.76 -15.66
C PRO A 67 19.36 1.67 -15.45
N THR A 68 19.36 2.81 -16.12
CA THR A 68 20.40 3.84 -15.97
C THR A 68 20.16 4.75 -14.77
N GLU A 69 18.90 4.88 -14.33
CA GLU A 69 18.49 5.70 -13.20
C GLU A 69 17.59 4.90 -12.27
N TYR A 70 17.87 4.98 -10.97
CA TYR A 70 17.05 4.35 -9.92
C TYR A 70 16.13 5.40 -9.29
N PRO A 71 14.92 5.02 -8.85
CA PRO A 71 13.97 5.97 -8.27
C PRO A 71 14.40 6.47 -6.87
N PHE A 72 15.32 5.75 -6.22
CA PHE A 72 15.90 6.12 -4.93
C PHE A 72 17.42 6.02 -5.01
N ASP A 73 18.11 6.82 -4.20
CA ASP A 73 19.54 6.68 -3.98
C ASP A 73 19.81 5.39 -3.17
N LEU A 74 20.34 4.36 -3.82
CA LEU A 74 20.66 3.06 -3.22
C LEU A 74 22.06 3.05 -2.55
N GLN A 75 22.79 4.17 -2.54
CA GLN A 75 24.25 4.19 -2.41
C GLN A 75 24.89 3.97 -1.01
N SER A 76 24.28 3.28 -0.03
CA SER A 76 25.10 2.95 1.17
C SER A 76 24.68 1.82 2.09
N THR A 77 23.46 1.28 2.00
CA THR A 77 23.04 0.16 2.86
C THR A 77 22.00 -0.70 2.17
N SER A 78 21.97 -2.00 2.49
CA SER A 78 20.92 -2.91 2.02
C SER A 78 19.53 -2.31 2.24
N ILE A 79 18.70 -2.33 1.20
CA ILE A 79 17.33 -1.84 1.26
C ILE A 79 16.52 -2.67 2.27
N SER A 80 15.59 -2.00 2.94
CA SER A 80 14.56 -2.65 3.73
C SER A 80 13.20 -2.06 3.40
N TYR A 81 12.13 -2.77 3.72
CA TYR A 81 10.79 -2.31 3.41
C TYR A 81 10.49 -0.95 4.05
N ARG A 82 10.86 -0.76 5.32
CA ARG A 82 10.71 0.52 6.01
C ARG A 82 11.55 1.65 5.38
N LYS A 83 12.81 1.37 5.03
CA LYS A 83 13.68 2.36 4.36
C LYS A 83 13.09 2.78 3.01
N MET A 84 12.61 1.83 2.22
CA MET A 84 11.96 2.09 0.94
C MET A 84 10.76 3.01 1.12
N LEU A 85 9.86 2.73 2.07
CA LEU A 85 8.72 3.61 2.33
C LEU A 85 9.17 5.03 2.72
N MET A 86 10.22 5.15 3.54
CA MET A 86 10.76 6.45 3.94
C MET A 86 11.33 7.23 2.75
N SER A 87 12.02 6.56 1.82
CA SER A 87 12.50 7.16 0.58
C SER A 87 11.38 7.54 -0.38
N ALA A 88 10.29 6.76 -0.40
CA ALA A 88 9.10 7.03 -1.22
C ALA A 88 8.17 8.11 -0.65
N LYS A 89 8.45 8.61 0.56
CA LYS A 89 7.61 9.62 1.22
C LYS A 89 7.58 10.91 0.39
N GLY A 90 6.38 11.39 0.06
CA GLY A 90 6.19 12.58 -0.78
C GLY A 90 6.34 12.33 -2.28
N MET A 91 6.76 11.14 -2.71
CA MET A 91 6.72 10.74 -4.11
C MET A 91 5.34 10.19 -4.46
N PHE A 92 4.96 10.35 -5.73
CA PHE A 92 3.79 9.66 -6.25
C PHE A 92 4.15 8.20 -6.51
N VAL A 93 3.34 7.30 -5.99
CA VAL A 93 3.54 5.86 -6.11
C VAL A 93 2.25 5.15 -6.45
N GLU A 94 2.38 3.96 -7.02
CA GLU A 94 1.36 2.95 -7.12
C GLU A 94 1.60 1.88 -6.05
N ILE A 95 0.54 1.41 -5.40
CA ILE A 95 0.58 0.36 -4.38
C ILE A 95 -0.49 -0.69 -4.69
N TYR A 96 -0.11 -1.96 -4.63
CA TYR A 96 -1.06 -3.07 -4.67
C TYR A 96 -1.14 -3.77 -3.32
N ILE A 97 -2.36 -4.05 -2.86
CA ILE A 97 -2.64 -4.57 -1.51
C ILE A 97 -3.53 -5.80 -1.59
N THR A 98 -4.70 -5.63 -2.22
CA THR A 98 -5.75 -6.64 -2.33
C THR A 98 -6.62 -6.29 -3.52
N GLY A 99 -7.40 -7.27 -3.99
CA GLY A 99 -8.42 -7.01 -4.99
C GLY A 99 -7.89 -7.00 -6.41
N ASN A 100 -8.66 -6.32 -7.26
CA ASN A 100 -8.42 -6.28 -8.71
C ASN A 100 -7.77 -4.98 -9.20
N GLN A 101 -7.42 -4.06 -8.29
CA GLN A 101 -6.83 -2.78 -8.67
C GLN A 101 -5.72 -2.36 -7.70
N SER A 102 -4.72 -1.68 -8.24
CA SER A 102 -3.75 -0.92 -7.47
C SER A 102 -4.30 0.48 -7.14
N ILE A 103 -3.64 1.15 -6.19
CA ILE A 103 -4.01 2.49 -5.73
C ILE A 103 -2.84 3.41 -5.98
N HIS A 104 -3.14 4.59 -6.50
CA HIS A 104 -2.15 5.61 -6.80
C HIS A 104 -2.29 6.79 -5.83
N GLY A 105 -1.17 7.43 -5.48
CA GLY A 105 -1.14 8.51 -4.49
C GLY A 105 0.22 8.76 -3.86
N TYR A 106 0.21 9.45 -2.72
CA TYR A 106 1.41 9.87 -2.01
C TYR A 106 1.48 9.26 -0.61
N LEU A 107 2.66 8.76 -0.23
CA LEU A 107 2.94 8.41 1.17
C LEU A 107 3.13 9.70 1.96
N THR A 108 2.30 9.93 2.97
CA THR A 108 2.33 11.16 3.78
C THR A 108 2.99 10.96 5.13
N HIS A 109 2.72 9.83 5.79
CA HIS A 109 3.27 9.52 7.11
C HIS A 109 3.47 8.01 7.25
N ILE A 110 4.52 7.61 7.98
CA ILE A 110 4.88 6.20 8.18
C ILE A 110 4.94 5.94 9.68
N MET A 111 4.08 5.03 10.14
CA MET A 111 3.95 4.66 11.56
C MET A 111 4.70 3.35 11.82
N ASN A 112 4.35 2.58 12.85
CA ASN A 112 5.09 1.36 13.17
C ASN A 112 4.77 0.22 12.19
N ASP A 113 3.49 -0.01 11.92
CA ASP A 113 2.95 -1.15 11.16
C ASP A 113 1.94 -0.74 10.08
N TYR A 114 1.78 0.56 9.84
CA TYR A 114 0.94 1.13 8.79
C TYR A 114 1.51 2.47 8.31
N PHE A 115 0.96 2.98 7.20
CA PHE A 115 1.26 4.31 6.71
C PHE A 115 -0.01 5.04 6.30
N ALA A 116 0.03 6.37 6.37
CA ALA A 116 -0.99 7.24 5.85
C ALA A 116 -0.68 7.55 4.38
N PHE A 117 -1.67 7.35 3.52
CA PHE A 117 -1.57 7.47 2.08
C PHE A 117 -2.65 8.39 1.55
N HIS A 118 -2.27 9.35 0.71
CA HIS A 118 -3.23 10.25 0.07
C HIS A 118 -3.45 9.83 -1.37
N SER A 119 -4.60 9.22 -1.64
CA SER A 119 -5.02 8.85 -2.98
C SER A 119 -5.92 9.94 -3.59
N PRO A 120 -5.76 10.30 -4.87
CA PRO A 120 -6.69 11.18 -5.57
C PRO A 120 -8.13 10.62 -5.62
N VAL A 121 -8.28 9.30 -5.52
CA VAL A 121 -9.59 8.62 -5.58
C VAL A 121 -10.16 8.43 -4.16
N PHE A 122 -9.36 7.88 -3.25
CA PHE A 122 -9.82 7.48 -1.91
C PHE A 122 -9.50 8.50 -0.80
N HIS A 123 -8.93 9.66 -1.14
CA HIS A 123 -8.47 10.68 -0.20
C HIS A 123 -7.49 10.10 0.84
N THR A 124 -7.68 10.40 2.12
CA THR A 124 -6.81 9.91 3.19
C THR A 124 -7.12 8.45 3.51
N MET A 125 -6.11 7.61 3.36
CA MET A 125 -6.16 6.18 3.66
C MET A 125 -5.12 5.83 4.73
N PHE A 126 -5.45 4.84 5.54
CA PHE A 126 -4.50 4.13 6.40
C PHE A 126 -4.31 2.73 5.85
N ILE A 127 -3.08 2.38 5.52
CA ILE A 127 -2.75 1.12 4.84
C ILE A 127 -1.81 0.32 5.74
N SER A 128 -2.25 -0.87 6.13
CA SER A 128 -1.44 -1.79 6.92
C SER A 128 -0.26 -2.30 6.08
N MET A 129 0.94 -2.17 6.63
CA MET A 129 2.18 -2.57 5.97
C MET A 129 2.22 -4.07 5.67
N LYS A 130 1.54 -4.89 6.50
CA LYS A 130 1.46 -6.35 6.39
C LYS A 130 0.76 -6.85 5.12
N HIS A 131 0.02 -5.98 4.42
CA HIS A 131 -0.82 -6.39 3.29
C HIS A 131 -0.36 -5.84 1.94
N VAL A 132 0.60 -4.91 1.92
CA VAL A 132 1.13 -4.34 0.67
C VAL A 132 1.97 -5.38 -0.05
N LYS A 133 1.58 -5.70 -1.28
CA LYS A 133 2.25 -6.69 -2.14
C LYS A 133 3.38 -6.08 -2.94
N TYR A 134 3.19 -4.87 -3.45
CA TYR A 134 4.25 -4.12 -4.08
C TYR A 134 4.01 -2.62 -3.97
N VAL A 135 5.10 -1.87 -4.11
CA VAL A 135 5.12 -0.43 -4.35
C VAL A 135 5.89 -0.16 -5.63
N ILE A 136 5.35 0.69 -6.50
CA ILE A 136 6.01 1.18 -7.72
C ILE A 136 6.12 2.70 -7.61
N PRO A 137 7.32 3.28 -7.43
CA PRO A 137 7.50 4.71 -7.51
C PRO A 137 7.38 5.19 -8.96
N TYR A 138 6.69 6.30 -9.15
CA TYR A 138 6.70 7.01 -10.43
C TYR A 138 7.97 7.83 -10.55
N HIS A 139 8.41 8.05 -11.79
CA HIS A 139 9.52 8.94 -12.07
C HIS A 139 9.21 10.37 -11.58
N PRO A 140 10.13 11.07 -10.89
CA PRO A 140 9.86 12.41 -10.32
C PRO A 140 9.36 13.44 -11.33
N ASN A 141 9.75 13.31 -12.60
CA ASN A 141 9.35 14.21 -13.68
C ASN A 141 8.01 13.83 -14.35
N THR A 142 7.30 12.83 -13.83
CA THR A 142 5.95 12.49 -14.32
C THR A 142 4.89 13.17 -13.46
N THR A 143 3.90 13.76 -14.11
CA THR A 143 2.69 14.26 -13.45
C THR A 143 1.53 13.30 -13.72
N PRO A 144 1.23 12.39 -12.79
CA PRO A 144 0.10 11.47 -12.93
C PRO A 144 -1.20 12.23 -13.24
N TYR A 145 -2.01 11.66 -14.11
CA TYR A 145 -3.28 12.23 -14.58
C TYR A 145 -3.17 13.61 -15.25
N SER A 146 -1.96 14.02 -15.67
CA SER A 146 -1.69 15.37 -16.20
C SER A 146 -2.17 16.49 -15.28
N MET A 147 -2.30 16.20 -13.98
CA MET A 147 -2.75 17.16 -12.97
C MET A 147 -1.55 17.89 -12.38
N LYS A 148 -1.72 19.18 -12.11
CA LYS A 148 -0.71 19.97 -11.40
C LYS A 148 -0.57 19.45 -9.96
N MET A 149 0.65 19.43 -9.45
CA MET A 149 0.95 19.05 -8.07
C MET A 149 0.10 19.80 -7.04
N GLU A 150 -0.24 21.05 -7.34
CA GLU A 150 -1.11 21.91 -6.53
C GLU A 150 -2.50 21.31 -6.26
N HIS A 151 -3.05 20.54 -7.20
CA HIS A 151 -4.34 19.87 -7.03
C HIS A 151 -4.26 18.64 -6.12
N PHE A 152 -3.04 18.14 -5.90
CA PHE A 152 -2.78 17.06 -4.95
C PHE A 152 -2.30 17.58 -3.59
N LEU A 153 -2.18 18.90 -3.39
CA LEU A 153 -1.73 19.46 -2.11
C LEU A 153 -2.63 18.94 -1.00
N VAL A 154 -2.05 18.00 -0.25
CA VAL A 154 -2.71 17.26 0.80
C VAL A 154 -3.03 18.26 1.89
N GLN A 155 -4.28 18.71 1.95
CA GLN A 155 -4.79 19.37 3.15
C GLN A 155 -4.47 18.43 4.32
N PRO A 156 -3.76 18.88 5.37
CA PRO A 156 -3.44 18.01 6.48
C PRO A 156 -4.76 17.45 7.02
N SER A 157 -4.88 16.13 7.00
CA SER A 157 -6.07 15.49 7.56
C SER A 157 -6.19 15.92 9.02
N GLN A 158 -7.39 16.27 9.46
CA GLN A 158 -7.63 16.63 10.87
C GLN A 158 -7.45 15.43 11.82
N VAL A 159 -7.14 14.25 11.28
CA VAL A 159 -7.01 13.01 12.02
C VAL A 159 -5.59 12.90 12.57
N THR A 160 -5.48 12.92 13.89
CA THR A 160 -4.22 12.63 14.57
C THR A 160 -3.84 11.16 14.38
N PHE A 161 -2.56 10.87 14.15
CA PHE A 161 -2.08 9.50 13.90
C PHE A 161 -1.74 8.76 15.21
N SER A 162 -2.16 7.50 15.31
CA SER A 162 -1.69 6.55 16.32
C SER A 162 -0.39 5.87 15.89
N ARG A 163 0.34 5.27 16.84
CA ARG A 163 1.60 4.56 16.56
C ARG A 163 1.38 3.23 15.83
N THR A 164 0.29 2.52 16.13
CA THR A 164 -0.05 1.23 15.51
C THR A 164 -1.39 1.26 14.80
N PHE A 165 -1.61 0.32 13.87
CA PHE A 165 -2.83 0.22 13.07
C PHE A 165 -4.07 -0.06 13.94
N ASP A 166 -3.95 -0.96 14.93
CA ASP A 166 -5.04 -1.25 15.86
C ASP A 166 -5.41 -0.04 16.72
N GLN A 167 -4.39 0.71 17.18
CA GLN A 167 -4.63 1.97 17.90
C GLN A 167 -5.25 3.03 16.98
N GLN A 168 -4.98 2.99 15.68
CA GLN A 168 -5.62 3.87 14.72
C GLN A 168 -7.09 3.49 14.52
N LEU A 169 -7.40 2.20 14.37
CA LEU A 169 -8.78 1.69 14.34
C LEU A 169 -9.56 2.10 15.60
N LYS A 170 -8.96 1.95 16.79
CA LYS A 170 -9.59 2.37 18.06
C LYS A 170 -9.96 3.85 18.08
N LYS A 171 -9.11 4.72 17.52
CA LYS A 171 -9.40 6.16 17.42
C LYS A 171 -10.51 6.52 16.43
N LEU A 172 -10.83 5.61 15.52
CA LEU A 172 -11.87 5.78 14.52
C LEU A 172 -13.22 5.21 15.00
N GLU A 173 -13.33 4.75 16.24
CA GLU A 173 -14.63 4.41 16.82
C GLU A 173 -15.62 5.59 16.71
N SER A 174 -16.88 5.27 16.45
CA SER A 174 -17.96 6.19 16.13
C SER A 174 -17.81 6.98 14.81
N GLN A 175 -16.79 6.69 13.99
CA GLN A 175 -16.66 7.29 12.67
C GLN A 175 -17.21 6.36 11.58
N PHE A 176 -17.72 6.95 10.50
CA PHE A 176 -18.02 6.22 9.29
C PHE A 176 -16.72 5.87 8.57
N VAL A 177 -16.48 4.59 8.38
CA VAL A 177 -15.26 4.05 7.76
C VAL A 177 -15.62 3.14 6.59
N VAL A 178 -14.72 3.09 5.63
CA VAL A 178 -14.79 2.13 4.54
C VAL A 178 -13.51 1.32 4.56
N LEU A 179 -13.64 0.02 4.77
CA LEU A 179 -12.50 -0.89 4.88
C LEU A 179 -12.28 -1.64 3.57
N ASP A 180 -11.03 -2.06 3.33
CA ASP A 180 -10.65 -2.89 2.17
C ASP A 180 -11.16 -2.35 0.84
N LEU A 181 -10.95 -1.05 0.59
CA LEU A 181 -11.35 -0.36 -0.65
C LEU A 181 -12.85 -0.40 -0.95
N GLY A 182 -13.69 -0.81 0.00
CA GLY A 182 -15.13 -0.93 -0.20
C GLY A 182 -15.55 -2.12 -1.06
N GLU A 183 -14.68 -3.13 -1.24
CA GLU A 183 -15.00 -4.31 -2.06
C GLU A 183 -16.15 -5.15 -1.50
N ASN A 184 -16.35 -5.11 -0.18
CA ASN A 184 -17.39 -5.85 0.50
C ASN A 184 -18.32 -4.89 1.25
N PRO A 185 -19.63 -4.84 0.94
CA PRO A 185 -20.59 -3.99 1.65
C PRO A 185 -20.64 -4.23 3.17
N SER A 186 -20.33 -5.44 3.63
CA SER A 186 -20.25 -5.79 5.07
C SER A 186 -19.03 -5.19 5.79
N LYS A 187 -18.18 -4.46 5.05
CA LYS A 187 -16.98 -3.76 5.53
C LYS A 187 -17.11 -2.23 5.43
N ILE A 188 -18.34 -1.72 5.23
CA ILE A 188 -18.66 -0.31 5.06
C ILE A 188 -19.70 0.08 6.10
N GLY A 189 -19.43 1.10 6.91
CA GLY A 189 -20.36 1.54 7.93
C GLY A 189 -19.72 2.33 9.06
N VAL A 190 -20.46 2.51 10.16
CA VAL A 190 -19.93 3.15 11.36
C VAL A 190 -19.15 2.12 12.18
N LEU A 191 -17.89 2.42 12.51
CA LEU A 191 -17.07 1.58 13.37
C LEU A 191 -17.56 1.73 14.82
N HIS A 192 -18.39 0.79 15.26
CA HIS A 192 -18.98 0.86 16.60
C HIS A 192 -17.95 0.54 17.68
N LYS A 193 -17.15 -0.50 17.46
CA LYS A 193 -16.18 -0.99 18.45
C LYS A 193 -14.98 -1.63 17.76
N ALA A 194 -13.78 -1.34 18.25
CA ALA A 194 -12.52 -1.87 17.76
C ALA A 194 -11.71 -2.48 18.92
N ASP A 195 -12.05 -3.70 19.31
CA ASP A 195 -11.38 -4.43 20.40
C ASP A 195 -10.68 -5.66 19.82
N HIS A 196 -9.35 -5.60 19.71
CA HIS A 196 -8.57 -6.70 19.15
C HIS A 196 -8.95 -8.07 19.78
N PRO A 197 -9.19 -9.13 18.98
CA PRO A 197 -8.94 -9.20 17.54
C PRO A 197 -10.14 -8.79 16.67
N PHE A 198 -11.28 -8.39 17.24
CA PHE A 198 -12.53 -8.19 16.51
C PHE A 198 -12.93 -6.72 16.39
N LEU A 199 -13.54 -6.39 15.25
CA LEU A 199 -14.16 -5.11 14.99
C LEU A 199 -15.65 -5.32 14.82
N GLU A 200 -16.44 -4.37 15.33
CA GLU A 200 -17.87 -4.30 15.12
C GLU A 200 -18.20 -3.10 14.24
N LEU A 201 -18.82 -3.35 13.09
CA LEU A 201 -19.36 -2.31 12.21
C LEU A 201 -20.89 -2.36 12.21
N HIS A 202 -21.50 -1.19 12.25
CA HIS A 202 -22.91 -1.00 11.93
C HIS A 202 -23.01 -0.60 10.45
N THR A 203 -23.40 -1.56 9.61
CA THR A 203 -23.54 -1.41 8.17
C THR A 203 -25.00 -1.12 7.80
N ALA A 204 -25.26 -0.83 6.52
CA ALA A 204 -26.62 -0.65 6.03
C ALA A 204 -27.50 -1.92 6.13
N SER A 205 -26.88 -3.11 6.19
CA SER A 205 -27.57 -4.41 6.32
C SER A 205 -27.62 -4.93 7.76
N GLY A 206 -27.08 -4.18 8.73
CA GLY A 206 -27.07 -4.54 10.14
C GLY A 206 -25.67 -4.62 10.74
N LYS A 207 -25.50 -5.45 11.77
CA LYS A 207 -24.23 -5.61 12.48
C LYS A 207 -23.31 -6.59 11.74
N SER A 208 -22.05 -6.19 11.55
CA SER A 208 -20.98 -7.00 10.97
C SER A 208 -19.83 -7.14 11.98
N ILE A 209 -19.32 -8.36 12.16
CA ILE A 209 -18.16 -8.64 13.01
C ILE A 209 -17.00 -9.05 12.10
N LEU A 210 -15.88 -8.35 12.20
CA LEU A 210 -14.70 -8.56 11.36
C LEU A 210 -13.50 -8.92 12.21
N HIS A 211 -12.57 -9.71 11.65
CA HIS A 211 -11.26 -9.90 12.25
C HIS A 211 -10.32 -8.76 11.81
N SER A 212 -9.68 -8.08 12.76
CA SER A 212 -8.79 -6.92 12.55
C SER A 212 -7.61 -7.23 11.62
N GLU A 213 -6.96 -8.39 11.76
CA GLU A 213 -5.87 -8.84 10.86
C GLU A 213 -6.31 -9.07 9.39
N HIS A 214 -7.60 -8.97 9.07
CA HIS A 214 -8.10 -9.00 7.69
C HIS A 214 -8.50 -7.62 7.15
N VAL A 215 -8.28 -6.56 7.93
CA VAL A 215 -8.44 -5.17 7.51
C VAL A 215 -7.11 -4.66 6.98
N LYS A 216 -7.09 -4.37 5.68
CA LYS A 216 -5.89 -4.01 4.94
C LYS A 216 -5.79 -2.51 4.72
N THR A 217 -6.94 -1.89 4.48
CA THR A 217 -7.05 -0.44 4.30
C THR A 217 -8.24 0.10 5.06
N ILE A 218 -8.10 1.34 5.53
CA ILE A 218 -9.18 2.16 6.08
C ILE A 218 -9.18 3.44 5.27
N HIS A 219 -10.30 3.83 4.69
CA HIS A 219 -10.46 5.17 4.14
C HIS A 219 -11.65 5.88 4.77
N LEU A 220 -11.48 7.18 4.97
CA LEU A 220 -12.49 8.06 5.53
C LEU A 220 -13.11 8.82 4.37
N PRO A 221 -14.39 8.58 4.04
CA PRO A 221 -15.07 9.38 3.05
C PRO A 221 -15.04 10.84 3.48
N SER A 222 -14.73 11.74 2.55
CA SER A 222 -14.81 13.17 2.81
C SER A 222 -16.25 13.54 3.18
N ALA A 223 -16.50 13.82 4.46
CA ALA A 223 -17.74 14.48 4.88
C ALA A 223 -17.83 15.82 4.13
N ARG A 224 -18.97 16.11 3.51
CA ARG A 224 -19.17 17.45 2.94
C ARG A 224 -19.16 18.43 4.12
N LYS A 225 -18.58 19.62 3.93
CA LYS A 225 -18.71 20.70 4.92
C LYS A 225 -20.19 20.89 5.24
N GLY A 226 -20.62 20.48 6.44
CA GLY A 226 -22.02 20.50 6.89
C GLY A 226 -22.52 19.18 7.49
N ASP A 227 -21.86 18.05 7.24
CA ASP A 227 -22.30 16.75 7.76
C ASP A 227 -21.83 16.53 9.20
N SER A 228 -22.54 17.09 10.17
CA SER A 228 -22.49 16.58 11.53
C SER A 228 -23.29 15.27 11.56
N PHE A 229 -22.61 14.12 11.59
CA PHE A 229 -23.24 12.84 11.95
C PHE A 229 -23.54 12.79 13.45
N GLY A 230 -24.28 13.78 13.95
CA GLY A 230 -24.93 13.76 15.25
C GLY A 230 -26.22 12.96 15.11
N GLY A 231 -26.09 11.64 15.01
CA GLY A 231 -27.23 10.73 15.00
C GLY A 231 -27.95 10.79 16.35
N ARG A 232 -29.11 11.46 16.38
CA ARG A 232 -30.14 11.16 17.38
C ARG A 232 -30.57 9.71 17.18
N ILE A 233 -30.32 8.90 18.19
CA ILE A 233 -30.91 7.57 18.34
C ILE A 233 -32.42 7.80 18.56
N PHE A 234 -33.24 7.25 17.68
CA PHE A 234 -34.66 6.99 17.96
C PHE A 234 -34.81 5.53 18.38
#